data_AF-A0A7X8UXX0-F1
#
_entry.id   AF-A0A7X8UXX0-F1
#
_cell.length_a   1.000
_cell.length_b   1.000
_cell.length_c   1.000
_cell.angle_alpha   90.00
_cell.angle_beta   90.00
_cell.angle_gamma   90.00
#
_symmetry.space_group_name_H-M   'P 1'
#
loop_
_entity.id
_entity.type
_entity.pdbx_description
1 polymer ?
#
loop_
_entity_poly.entity_id
_entity_poly.type
_entity_poly.pdbx_seq_one_letter_code
_entity_poly.pdbx_strand_id
1 'polypeptide(L)' 'MSQAKMSRRGFLKKTTATLAGTAAAPYLIPSSALGLASTVAPSNRITLGLIGCGIHGAG' A
#
# COMPACT_ATOMS: atom_id res chain seq x y z
N MET A 1 -14.77 32.02 22.29
CA MET A 1 -14.10 31.02 21.42
C MET A 1 -12.67 31.50 21.19
N SER A 2 -11.67 30.82 21.76
CA SER A 2 -10.27 31.25 21.65
C SER A 2 -9.74 30.95 20.24
N GLN A 3 -9.43 31.99 19.47
CA GLN A 3 -8.82 31.85 18.14
C GLN A 3 -7.41 31.27 18.28
N ALA A 4 -7.18 30.06 17.78
CA ALA A 4 -5.85 29.47 17.71
C ALA A 4 -4.96 30.35 16.83
N LYS A 5 -4.04 31.09 17.44
CA LYS A 5 -3.14 32.02 16.73
C LYS A 5 -2.10 31.20 15.96
N MET A 6 -2.40 30.86 14.71
CA MET A 6 -1.49 30.09 13.86
C MET A 6 -0.33 30.99 13.41
N SER A 7 0.87 30.74 13.94
CA SER A 7 2.08 31.43 13.47
C SER A 7 2.49 30.90 12.10
N ARG A 8 3.09 31.75 11.25
CA ARG A 8 3.64 31.34 9.93
C ARG A 8 4.54 30.11 10.05
N ARG A 9 5.40 30.07 11.08
CA ARG A 9 6.26 28.92 11.40
C ARG A 9 5.46 27.66 11.75
N GLY A 10 4.37 27.79 12.51
CA GLY A 10 3.49 26.67 12.86
C GLY A 10 2.78 26.07 11.64
N PHE A 11 2.36 26.92 10.71
CA PHE A 11 1.80 26.48 9.42
C PHE A 11 2.84 25.69 8.61
N LEU A 12 4.03 26.25 8.37
CA LEU A 12 5.09 25.55 7.62
C LEU A 12 5.47 24.20 8.23
N LYS A 13 5.58 24.12 9.56
CA LYS A 13 5.88 22.85 10.24
C LYS A 13 4.78 21.80 10.00
N LYS A 14 3.51 22.19 10.16
CA LYS A 14 2.38 21.29 9.95
C LYS A 14 2.30 20.82 8.50
N THR A 15 2.40 21.73 7.53
CA THR A 15 2.32 21.37 6.11
C THR A 15 3.47 20.48 5.67
N THR A 16 4.69 20.76 6.15
CA THR A 16 5.87 19.92 5.88
C THR A 16 5.68 18.52 6.45
N ALA A 17 5.20 18.40 7.69
CA ALA A 17 4.95 17.11 8.32
C ALA A 17 3.84 16.32 7.60
N THR A 18 2.76 16.98 7.18
CA THR A 18 1.68 16.31 6.43
C THR A 18 2.15 15.86 5.07
N LEU A 19 2.89 16.69 4.32
CA LEU A 19 3.42 16.32 3.00
C LEU A 19 4.38 15.14 3.10
N ALA A 20 5.32 15.18 4.04
CA ALA A 20 6.24 14.09 4.29
C ALA A 20 5.50 12.81 4.67
N GLY A 21 4.50 12.91 5.55
CA GLY A 21 3.66 11.79 5.94
C GLY A 21 2.92 11.16 4.76
N THR A 22 2.29 11.98 3.89
CA THR A 22 1.56 11.47 2.72
C THR A 22 2.48 10.86 1.66
N ALA A 23 3.69 11.39 1.50
CA ALA A 23 4.66 10.87 0.54
C ALA A 23 5.31 9.56 1.03
N ALA A 24 5.53 9.44 2.35
CA ALA A 24 6.12 8.25 2.97
C ALA A 24 5.09 7.15 3.28
N ALA A 25 3.80 7.51 3.46
CA ALA A 25 2.72 6.57 3.76
C ALA A 25 2.66 5.35 2.80
N PRO A 26 2.73 5.49 1.46
CA PRO A 26 2.69 4.31 0.58
C PRO A 26 3.93 3.41 0.71
N TYR A 27 5.03 3.90 1.29
CA TYR A 27 6.23 3.09 1.55
C TYR A 27 6.15 2.30 2.85
N LEU A 28 5.18 2.59 3.73
CA LEU A 28 4.93 1.85 4.96
C LEU A 28 3.99 0.65 4.73
N ILE A 29 4.30 -0.18 3.73
CA ILE A 29 3.58 -1.43 3.47
C ILE A 29 4.38 -2.63 4.00
N PRO A 30 3.72 -3.71 4.46
CA PRO A 30 4.42 -4.88 4.97
C PRO A 30 5.27 -5.54 3.88
N SER A 31 6.47 -6.00 4.26
CA SER A 31 7.41 -6.69 3.35
C SER A 31 6.80 -7.93 2.67
N SER A 32 5.80 -8.54 3.31
CA SER A 32 5.04 -9.65 2.74
C SER A 32 4.17 -9.26 1.53
N ALA A 33 3.61 -8.05 1.51
CA ALA A 33 2.84 -7.55 0.36
C ALA A 33 3.73 -7.37 -0.88
N LEU A 34 5.02 -7.09 -0.67
CA LEU A 34 6.03 -6.93 -1.71
C LEU A 34 6.70 -8.25 -2.14
N GLY A 35 6.38 -9.38 -1.52
CA GLY A 35 7.08 -10.64 -1.80
C GLY A 35 8.50 -10.72 -1.20
N LEU A 36 8.89 -9.79 -0.31
CA LEU A 36 10.25 -9.68 0.24
C LEU A 36 10.49 -10.56 1.49
N ALA A 37 9.44 -11.09 2.12
CA ALA A 37 9.51 -11.88 3.36
C ALA A 37 9.51 -13.41 3.10
N SER A 38 10.22 -13.88 2.07
CA SER A 38 10.13 -15.27 1.57
C SER A 38 8.70 -15.72 1.22
N THR A 39 7.81 -14.76 0.99
CA THR A 39 6.41 -15.01 0.61
C THR A 39 6.28 -14.91 -0.90
N VAL A 40 5.48 -15.80 -1.47
CA VAL A 40 5.28 -15.84 -2.92
C VAL A 40 4.60 -14.54 -3.36
N ALA A 41 5.33 -13.79 -4.20
CA ALA A 41 4.83 -12.58 -4.83
C ALA A 41 3.44 -12.85 -5.44
N PRO A 42 2.47 -11.92 -5.32
CA PRO A 42 1.11 -12.12 -5.85
C PRO A 42 1.08 -12.61 -7.30
N SER A 43 1.97 -12.12 -8.16
CA SER A 43 2.08 -12.52 -9.57
C SER A 43 2.53 -13.97 -9.78
N ASN A 44 3.24 -14.56 -8.82
CA ASN A 44 3.75 -15.94 -8.88
C ASN A 44 2.85 -16.93 -8.14
N ARG A 45 1.66 -16.50 -7.71
CA ARG A 45 0.69 -17.31 -6.95
C ARG A 45 -0.38 -17.97 -7.84
N ILE A 46 -0.28 -17.81 -9.17
CA ILE A 46 -1.20 -18.45 -10.11
C ILE A 46 -0.73 -19.90 -10.33
N THR A 47 -1.35 -20.84 -9.62
CA THR A 47 -0.99 -22.26 -9.68
C THR A 47 -1.61 -23.00 -10.87
N LEU A 48 -2.74 -22.51 -11.40
CA LEU A 48 -3.46 -23.17 -12.48
C LEU A 48 -4.13 -22.10 -13.36
N GLY A 49 -3.92 -22.17 -14.67
CA GLY A 49 -4.61 -21.34 -15.66
C GLY A 49 -5.29 -22.26 -16.68
N LEU A 50 -6.62 -22.27 -16.68
CA LEU A 50 -7.40 -23.13 -17.57
C LEU A 50 -8.01 -22.27 -18.68
N ILE A 51 -7.72 -22.63 -19.93
CA ILE A 51 -8.36 -22.03 -21.10
C ILE A 51 -8.76 -23.19 -22.02
N GLY A 52 -10.07 -23.36 -22.27
CA GLY A 52 -10.59 -24.44 -23.12
C GLY A 52 -10.63 -25.83 -22.46
N CYS A 53 -11.05 -25.94 -21.19
CA CYS A 53 -10.98 -27.20 -20.43
C CYS A 53 -12.12 -28.22 -20.62
N GLY A 54 -12.88 -28.18 -21.72
CA GLY A 54 -13.82 -29.26 -22.10
C GLY A 54 -14.64 -29.83 -20.93
N ILE A 55 -14.69 -31.17 -20.79
CA ILE A 55 -15.31 -31.88 -19.65
C ILE A 55 -14.32 -32.24 -18.52
N HIS A 56 -13.09 -31.71 -18.55
CA HIS A 56 -12.11 -32.04 -17.52
C HIS A 56 -12.54 -31.45 -16.17
N GLY A 57 -12.79 -32.31 -15.18
CA GLY A 57 -13.27 -31.96 -13.83
C GLY A 57 -14.67 -32.46 -13.48
N ALA A 58 -15.39 -33.10 -14.40
CA ALA A 58 -16.73 -33.69 -14.17
C ALA A 58 -16.69 -35.16 -13.71
N GLY A 59 -15.69 -35.52 -12.89
CA GLY A 59 -15.64 -36.79 -12.17
C GLY A 59 -16.28 -36.65 -10.80
#